data_AF-A0A819GZQ8-F1
#
_entry.id   AF-A0A819GZQ8-F1
#
_cell.length_a   1.000
_cell.length_b   1.000
_cell.length_c   1.000
_cell.angle_alpha   90.00
_cell.angle_beta   90.00
_cell.angle_gamma   90.00
#
_symmetry.space_group_name_H-M   'P 1'
#
loop_
_entity.id
_entity.type
_entity.pdbx_description
1 polymer ?
#
loop_
_entity_poly.entity_id
_entity_poly.type
_entity_poly.pdbx_seq_one_letter_code
_entity_poly.pdbx_strand_id
1 'polypeptide(L)'
;MDIENVYLIPHSSKPVNEYFNPKLLAGVYPTLFCYGREVPEDQLRPVQIKLKEHIRYLLAYNDRRFEKYYSFIFVVFNLLQRRDACFHAQLIATKPYFQSSADEILSLSSKDIETALDNNSKRVYNSESNNTLNKLLQHIKTIGGRVMGSAYSRTALRTRIHALIYNQGLPSIFLTLNPADIHSPAAYT
;
A
#
# COMPACT_ATOMS: atom_id res chain seq x y z
N MET A 1 -31.50 12.84 -27.62
CA MET A 1 -30.94 11.77 -26.78
C MET A 1 -29.45 12.00 -26.78
N ASP A 2 -29.00 12.59 -25.68
CA ASP A 2 -27.86 13.50 -25.62
C ASP A 2 -26.55 12.73 -25.47
N ILE A 3 -25.67 12.84 -26.46
CA ILE A 3 -24.31 12.26 -26.47
C ILE A 3 -23.26 13.34 -26.10
N GLU A 4 -23.69 14.49 -25.60
CA GLU A 4 -22.85 15.71 -25.59
C GLU A 4 -21.75 15.79 -24.52
N ASN A 5 -21.48 14.75 -23.71
CA ASN A 5 -20.38 14.82 -22.73
C ASN A 5 -19.71 13.46 -22.46
N VAL A 6 -19.17 12.79 -23.49
CA VAL A 6 -18.32 11.61 -23.30
C VAL A 6 -16.84 12.00 -23.41
N TYR A 7 -16.14 12.01 -22.28
CA TYR A 7 -14.68 12.18 -22.25
C TYR A 7 -14.00 10.88 -22.69
N LEU A 8 -13.48 10.85 -23.92
CA LEU A 8 -12.64 9.78 -24.40
C LEU A 8 -11.20 10.03 -23.94
N ILE A 9 -10.70 9.20 -23.02
CA ILE A 9 -9.29 9.22 -22.62
C ILE A 9 -8.56 8.20 -23.49
N PRO A 10 -7.80 8.62 -24.51
CA PRO A 10 -7.09 7.69 -25.38
C PRO A 10 -6.01 6.97 -24.57
N HIS A 11 -6.04 5.64 -24.57
CA HIS A 11 -5.03 4.80 -23.95
C HIS A 11 -4.30 3.97 -25.01
N SER A 12 -2.99 3.76 -24.82
CA SER A 12 -2.27 2.78 -25.63
C SER A 12 -2.75 1.37 -25.29
N SER A 13 -2.70 0.45 -26.25
CA SER A 13 -2.94 -0.98 -25.99
C SER A 13 -1.84 -1.62 -25.12
N LYS A 14 -0.66 -0.99 -25.05
CA LYS A 14 0.47 -1.47 -24.25
C LYS A 14 0.55 -0.70 -22.93
N PRO A 15 0.49 -1.38 -21.78
CA PRO A 15 0.69 -0.73 -20.49
C PRO A 15 2.13 -0.20 -20.39
N VAL A 16 2.27 1.00 -19.83
CA VAL A 16 3.57 1.64 -19.63
C VAL A 16 4.20 1.10 -18.34
N ASN A 17 5.49 0.75 -18.39
CA ASN A 17 6.23 0.35 -17.20
C ASN A 17 6.40 1.54 -16.25
N GLU A 18 6.06 1.32 -14.99
CA GLU A 18 6.19 2.27 -13.89
C GLU A 18 7.62 2.33 -13.32
N TYR A 19 8.39 1.25 -13.40
CA TYR A 19 9.73 1.15 -12.82
C TYR A 19 10.75 1.92 -13.66
N PHE A 20 11.58 2.73 -13.00
CA PHE A 20 12.67 3.51 -13.62
C PHE A 20 12.19 4.39 -14.78
N ASN A 21 10.97 4.93 -14.66
CA ASN A 21 10.36 5.77 -15.67
C ASN A 21 10.24 7.23 -15.17
N PRO A 22 11.27 8.06 -15.39
CA PRO A 22 11.25 9.45 -14.92
C PRO A 22 10.18 10.30 -15.62
N LYS A 23 9.67 9.89 -16.78
CA LYS A 23 8.63 10.64 -17.50
C LYS A 23 7.26 10.55 -16.82
N LEU A 24 7.03 9.52 -16.01
CA LEU A 24 5.74 9.27 -15.38
C LEU A 24 5.36 10.38 -14.40
N LEU A 25 6.19 10.64 -13.38
CA LEU A 25 5.92 11.68 -12.39
C LEU A 25 6.03 13.09 -12.98
N ALA A 26 6.95 13.31 -13.92
CA ALA A 26 7.08 14.59 -14.62
C ALA A 26 5.82 14.93 -15.44
N GLY A 27 5.26 13.94 -16.14
CA GLY A 27 4.06 14.12 -16.96
C GLY A 27 2.79 14.27 -16.15
N VAL A 28 2.68 13.58 -15.00
CA VAL A 28 1.51 13.70 -14.12
C VAL A 28 1.53 15.02 -13.34
N TYR A 29 2.71 15.54 -12.99
CA TYR A 29 2.86 16.77 -12.19
C TYR A 29 3.76 17.80 -12.86
N PRO A 30 3.36 18.35 -14.03
CA PRO A 30 4.16 19.34 -14.74
C PRO A 30 4.37 20.63 -13.92
N THR A 31 3.46 20.96 -13.01
CA THR A 31 3.58 22.13 -12.11
C THR A 31 4.56 21.90 -10.95
N LEU A 32 4.83 20.64 -10.58
CA LEU A 32 5.83 20.30 -9.57
C LEU A 32 7.21 20.10 -10.22
N PHE A 33 7.23 19.61 -11.45
CA PHE A 33 8.44 19.34 -12.23
C PHE A 33 8.50 20.21 -13.50
N CYS A 34 8.45 21.54 -13.34
CA CYS A 34 8.31 22.50 -14.46
C CYS A 34 9.34 22.34 -15.58
N TYR A 35 10.54 21.87 -15.26
CA TYR A 35 11.62 21.67 -16.24
C TYR A 35 11.78 20.21 -16.67
N GLY A 36 10.94 19.29 -16.20
CA GLY A 36 11.10 17.84 -16.41
C GLY A 36 12.39 17.27 -15.83
N ARG A 37 13.02 18.00 -14.89
CA ARG A 37 14.29 17.66 -14.24
C ARG A 37 14.05 17.35 -12.76
N GLU A 38 15.06 16.78 -12.11
CA GLU A 38 15.03 16.44 -10.68
C GLU A 38 13.95 15.42 -10.31
N VAL A 39 13.51 14.64 -11.29
CA VAL A 39 12.49 13.62 -11.07
C VAL A 39 13.13 12.41 -10.39
N PRO A 40 12.37 11.65 -9.57
CA PRO A 40 12.81 10.35 -9.10
C PRO A 40 13.19 9.40 -10.23
N GLU A 41 14.19 8.56 -9.95
CA GLU A 41 14.66 7.50 -10.85
C GLU A 41 15.21 7.97 -12.20
N ASP A 42 15.60 9.25 -12.30
CA ASP A 42 16.36 9.75 -13.43
C ASP A 42 17.73 9.04 -13.54
N GLN A 43 17.88 8.24 -14.60
CA GLN A 43 19.09 7.46 -14.91
C GLN A 43 20.25 8.32 -15.38
N LEU A 44 19.99 9.55 -15.84
CA LEU A 44 21.02 10.49 -16.29
C LEU A 44 21.75 11.15 -15.10
N ARG A 45 21.25 10.96 -13.87
CA ARG A 45 21.85 11.53 -12.66
C ARG A 45 23.21 10.86 -12.36
N PRO A 46 24.28 11.63 -12.08
CA PRO A 46 25.59 11.06 -11.75
C PRO A 46 25.58 10.17 -10.50
N VAL A 47 24.77 10.52 -9.49
CA VAL A 47 24.62 9.77 -8.25
C VAL A 47 23.24 9.15 -8.19
N GLN A 48 23.18 7.82 -8.07
CA GLN A 48 21.91 7.12 -7.93
C GLN A 48 21.32 7.35 -6.54
N ILE A 49 20.08 7.83 -6.50
CA ILE A 49 19.32 8.05 -5.26
C ILE A 49 18.16 7.06 -5.24
N LYS A 50 18.01 6.34 -4.13
CA LYS A 50 16.87 5.42 -3.94
C LYS A 50 15.56 6.21 -3.99
N LEU A 51 14.54 5.66 -4.65
CA LEU A 51 13.23 6.31 -4.81
C LEU A 51 12.69 6.87 -3.49
N LYS A 52 12.70 6.07 -2.41
CA LYS A 52 12.20 6.49 -1.09
C LYS A 52 12.97 7.68 -0.50
N GLU A 53 14.29 7.71 -0.64
CA GLU A 53 15.12 8.82 -0.16
C GLU A 53 14.85 10.10 -0.98
N HIS A 54 14.68 9.95 -2.29
CA HIS A 54 14.37 11.07 -3.14
C HIS A 54 12.98 11.64 -2.85
N ILE A 55 11.97 10.78 -2.67
CA ILE A 55 10.63 11.22 -2.25
C ILE A 55 10.69 11.97 -0.91
N ARG A 56 11.46 11.44 0.06
CA ARG A 56 11.66 12.10 1.35
C ARG A 56 12.26 13.50 1.18
N TYR A 57 13.25 13.65 0.29
CA TYR A 57 13.80 14.95 -0.07
C TYR A 57 12.76 15.88 -0.70
N LEU A 58 11.96 15.39 -1.65
CA LEU A 58 10.91 16.19 -2.30
C LEU A 58 9.86 16.67 -1.30
N LEU A 59 9.43 15.81 -0.37
CA LEU A 59 8.47 16.19 0.68
C LEU A 59 9.08 17.17 1.69
N ALA A 60 10.40 17.15 1.89
CA ALA A 60 11.12 18.10 2.74
C ALA A 60 11.68 19.31 1.96
N TYR A 61 11.24 19.51 0.72
CA TYR A 61 11.76 20.58 -0.13
C TYR A 61 11.40 21.95 0.44
N ASN A 62 12.29 22.94 0.27
CA ASN A 62 12.26 24.21 0.99
C ASN A 62 10.93 24.98 0.84
N ASP A 63 10.35 24.99 -0.36
CA ASP A 63 9.08 25.69 -0.65
C ASP A 63 7.81 24.91 -0.24
N ARG A 64 7.97 23.67 0.24
CA ARG A 64 6.90 22.73 0.64
C ARG A 64 5.87 22.45 -0.47
N ARG A 65 6.19 22.70 -1.74
CA ARG A 65 5.23 22.51 -2.84
C ARG A 65 4.75 21.07 -2.97
N PHE A 66 5.65 20.11 -2.77
CA PHE A 66 5.33 18.68 -2.83
C PHE A 66 4.55 18.20 -1.60
N GLU A 67 4.88 18.75 -0.41
CA GLU A 67 4.18 18.46 0.84
C GLU A 67 2.72 18.93 0.80
N LYS A 68 2.45 20.08 0.17
CA LYS A 68 1.09 20.64 0.08
C LYS A 68 0.25 20.03 -1.04
N TYR A 69 0.86 19.29 -1.96
CA TYR A 69 0.17 18.73 -3.12
C TYR A 69 -0.38 17.33 -2.80
N TYR A 70 -1.61 17.27 -2.26
CA TYR A 70 -2.19 16.03 -1.73
C TYR A 70 -2.22 14.86 -2.71
N SER A 71 -2.54 15.10 -3.98
CA SER A 71 -2.56 14.02 -4.97
C SER A 71 -1.17 13.47 -5.27
N PHE A 72 -0.10 14.27 -5.14
CA PHE A 72 1.29 13.82 -5.26
C PHE A 72 1.64 12.87 -4.12
N ILE A 73 1.35 13.26 -2.88
CA ILE A 73 1.55 12.39 -1.71
C ILE A 73 0.81 11.08 -1.89
N PHE A 74 -0.47 11.14 -2.28
CA PHE A 74 -1.29 9.95 -2.49
C PHE A 74 -0.71 9.03 -3.57
N VAL A 75 -0.39 9.55 -4.76
CA VAL A 75 0.13 8.74 -5.87
C VAL A 75 1.47 8.13 -5.51
N VAL A 76 2.37 8.91 -4.93
CA VAL A 76 3.71 8.44 -4.54
C VAL A 76 3.64 7.41 -3.40
N PHE A 77 2.71 7.58 -2.45
CA PHE A 77 2.48 6.58 -1.41
C PHE A 77 1.98 5.25 -1.98
N ASN A 78 0.98 5.30 -2.88
CA ASN A 78 0.47 4.11 -3.56
C ASN A 78 1.54 3.44 -4.42
N LEU A 79 2.35 4.22 -5.13
CA LEU A 79 3.51 3.76 -5.88
C LEU A 79 4.47 2.96 -4.99
N LEU A 80 4.84 3.50 -3.83
CA LEU A 80 5.72 2.81 -2.88
C LEU A 80 5.08 1.51 -2.37
N GLN A 81 3.81 1.55 -1.94
CA GLN A 81 3.10 0.36 -1.45
C GLN A 81 2.99 -0.74 -2.51
N ARG A 82 2.66 -0.39 -3.76
CA ARG A 82 2.56 -1.34 -4.87
C ARG A 82 3.91 -1.98 -5.17
N ARG A 83 4.98 -1.20 -5.19
CA ARG A 83 6.34 -1.72 -5.42
C ARG A 83 6.81 -2.63 -4.30
N ASP A 84 6.58 -2.28 -3.04
CA ASP A 84 6.89 -3.15 -1.90
C ASP A 84 6.09 -4.46 -1.97
N ALA A 85 4.80 -4.39 -2.29
CA ALA A 85 3.95 -5.57 -2.47
C ALA A 85 4.45 -6.47 -3.60
N CYS A 86 4.75 -5.91 -4.77
CA CYS A 86 5.28 -6.65 -5.92
C CYS A 86 6.64 -7.29 -5.61
N PHE A 87 7.56 -6.56 -4.97
CA PHE A 87 8.87 -7.08 -4.58
C PHE A 87 8.74 -8.26 -3.62
N HIS A 88 7.91 -8.14 -2.58
CA HIS A 88 7.69 -9.24 -1.64
C HIS A 88 6.95 -10.42 -2.25
N ALA A 89 5.98 -10.17 -3.14
CA ALA A 89 5.31 -11.23 -3.90
C ALA A 89 6.31 -11.99 -4.80
N GLN A 90 7.19 -11.27 -5.49
CA GLN A 90 8.26 -11.89 -6.29
C GLN A 90 9.18 -12.76 -5.42
N LEU A 91 9.63 -12.24 -4.28
CA LEU A 91 10.47 -13.02 -3.35
C LEU A 91 9.78 -14.29 -2.86
N ILE A 92 8.47 -14.23 -2.57
CA ILE A 92 7.71 -15.40 -2.13
C ILE A 92 7.50 -16.38 -3.29
N ALA A 93 7.19 -15.87 -4.49
CA ALA A 93 7.00 -16.69 -5.69
C ALA A 93 8.26 -17.49 -6.09
N THR A 94 9.45 -16.97 -5.78
CA THR A 94 10.72 -17.68 -6.00
C THR A 94 11.01 -18.80 -4.98
N LYS A 95 10.23 -18.93 -3.90
CA LYS A 95 10.48 -19.96 -2.89
C LYS A 95 9.93 -21.33 -3.32
N PRO A 96 10.64 -22.44 -3.04
CA PRO A 96 10.19 -23.80 -3.38
C PRO A 96 8.81 -24.14 -2.80
N TYR A 97 8.51 -23.69 -1.58
CA TYR A 97 7.21 -23.89 -0.96
C TYR A 97 6.06 -23.26 -1.77
N PHE A 98 6.25 -22.06 -2.33
CA PHE A 98 5.23 -21.43 -3.16
C PHE A 98 5.00 -22.23 -4.46
N GLN A 99 6.09 -22.66 -5.11
CA GLN A 99 6.02 -23.49 -6.32
C GLN A 99 5.25 -24.79 -6.06
N SER A 100 5.48 -25.46 -4.93
CA SER A 100 4.76 -26.69 -4.56
C SER A 100 3.26 -26.49 -4.33
N SER A 101 2.84 -25.28 -3.98
CA SER A 101 1.43 -24.94 -3.76
C SER A 101 0.80 -24.22 -4.95
N ALA A 102 1.57 -23.90 -6.00
CA ALA A 102 1.10 -23.07 -7.11
C ALA A 102 0.02 -23.80 -7.93
N ASP A 103 0.24 -25.07 -8.25
CA ASP A 103 -0.73 -25.90 -8.98
C ASP A 103 -2.02 -26.10 -8.17
N GLU A 104 -1.89 -26.28 -6.86
CA GLU A 104 -3.06 -26.36 -5.97
C GLU A 104 -3.83 -25.02 -5.97
N ILE A 105 -3.15 -23.89 -5.88
CA ILE A 105 -3.80 -22.58 -5.92
C ILE A 105 -4.47 -22.33 -7.28
N LEU A 106 -3.88 -22.79 -8.38
CA LEU A 106 -4.48 -22.69 -9.72
C LEU A 106 -5.74 -23.55 -9.87
N SER A 107 -5.86 -24.63 -9.09
CA SER A 107 -7.04 -25.50 -9.09
C SER A 107 -8.27 -24.89 -8.39
N LEU A 108 -8.11 -23.77 -7.66
CA LEU A 108 -9.22 -23.10 -6.99
C LEU A 108 -10.20 -22.49 -7.98
N SER A 109 -11.49 -22.78 -7.79
CA SER A 109 -12.56 -22.17 -8.58
C SER A 109 -12.90 -20.78 -8.06
N SER A 110 -13.38 -19.89 -8.94
CA SER A 110 -13.92 -18.57 -8.54
C SER A 110 -15.00 -18.71 -7.47
N LYS A 111 -15.83 -19.75 -7.58
CA LYS A 111 -16.92 -20.04 -6.62
C LYS A 111 -16.38 -20.34 -5.21
N ASP A 112 -15.23 -21.00 -5.10
CA ASP A 112 -14.62 -21.31 -3.80
C ASP A 112 -14.10 -20.04 -3.12
N ILE A 113 -13.63 -19.08 -3.91
CA ILE A 113 -13.17 -17.77 -3.42
C ILE A 113 -14.35 -16.90 -3.02
N GLU A 114 -15.42 -16.86 -3.82
CA GLU A 114 -16.64 -16.11 -3.54
C GLU A 114 -17.32 -16.61 -2.26
N THR A 115 -17.49 -17.93 -2.11
CA THR A 115 -18.04 -18.53 -0.89
C THR A 115 -17.18 -18.21 0.32
N ALA A 116 -15.85 -18.26 0.19
CA ALA A 116 -14.94 -17.85 1.27
C ALA A 116 -15.09 -16.38 1.66
N LEU A 117 -15.27 -15.49 0.69
CA LEU A 117 -15.48 -14.06 0.92
C LEU A 117 -16.80 -13.81 1.67
N ASP A 118 -17.87 -14.48 1.25
CA ASP A 118 -19.18 -14.41 1.88
C ASP A 118 -19.19 -14.95 3.32
N ASN A 119 -18.44 -16.02 3.58
CA ASN A 119 -18.30 -16.55 4.93
C ASN A 119 -17.52 -15.59 5.84
N ASN A 120 -16.46 -14.95 5.31
CA ASN A 120 -15.70 -13.95 6.04
C ASN A 120 -16.53 -12.70 6.36
N SER A 121 -17.37 -12.25 5.42
CA SER A 121 -18.25 -11.08 5.64
C SER A 121 -19.32 -11.36 6.69
N LYS A 122 -19.89 -12.58 6.68
CA LYS A 122 -20.91 -13.03 7.64
C LYS A 122 -20.34 -13.52 8.99
N ARG A 123 -19.02 -13.55 9.16
CA ARG A 123 -18.30 -14.13 10.33
C ARG A 123 -18.76 -15.56 10.68
N VAL A 124 -19.21 -16.31 9.68
CA VAL A 124 -19.63 -17.71 9.88
C VAL A 124 -18.37 -18.56 9.89
N TYR A 125 -18.11 -19.21 11.02
CA TYR A 125 -17.04 -20.19 11.14
C TYR A 125 -17.48 -21.47 10.42
N ASN A 126 -16.98 -21.69 9.20
CA ASN A 126 -17.13 -22.97 8.54
C ASN A 126 -16.05 -23.95 9.03
N SER A 127 -16.50 -25.11 9.50
CA SER A 127 -15.66 -26.25 9.94
C SER A 127 -14.98 -26.95 8.76
N GLU A 128 -15.60 -26.93 7.57
CA GLU A 128 -15.02 -27.46 6.33
C GLU A 128 -13.98 -26.49 5.76
N SER A 129 -12.81 -26.49 6.38
CA SER A 129 -11.68 -25.69 5.94
C SER A 129 -11.10 -26.25 4.63
N ASN A 130 -11.32 -25.55 3.51
CA ASN A 130 -10.64 -25.86 2.27
C ASN A 130 -9.13 -25.62 2.46
N ASN A 131 -8.34 -26.69 2.52
CA ASN A 131 -6.91 -26.62 2.82
C ASN A 131 -6.15 -25.75 1.80
N THR A 132 -6.55 -25.83 0.53
CA THR A 132 -5.97 -25.05 -0.56
C THR A 132 -6.22 -23.56 -0.40
N LEU A 133 -7.45 -23.18 0.00
CA LEU A 133 -7.80 -21.81 0.32
C LEU A 133 -6.98 -21.28 1.52
N ASN A 134 -6.77 -22.11 2.55
CA ASN A 134 -5.92 -21.74 3.68
C ASN A 134 -4.46 -21.51 3.27
N LYS A 135 -3.91 -22.33 2.38
CA LYS A 135 -2.58 -22.11 1.79
C LYS A 135 -2.51 -20.79 1.02
N LEU A 136 -3.52 -20.47 0.22
CA LEU A 136 -3.63 -19.17 -0.46
C LEU A 136 -3.64 -18.01 0.55
N LEU A 137 -4.47 -18.08 1.59
CA LEU A 137 -4.55 -17.06 2.63
C LEU A 137 -3.24 -16.90 3.40
N GLN A 138 -2.49 -17.99 3.63
CA GLN A 138 -1.16 -17.92 4.22
C GLN A 138 -0.17 -17.18 3.32
N HIS A 139 -0.19 -17.40 2.00
CA HIS A 139 0.61 -16.63 1.06
C HIS A 139 0.22 -15.14 1.05
N ILE A 140 -1.08 -14.83 1.04
CA ILE A 140 -1.56 -13.44 1.11
C ILE A 140 -1.12 -12.79 2.43
N LYS A 141 -1.22 -13.50 3.55
CA LYS A 141 -0.81 -13.01 4.88
C LYS A 141 0.70 -12.74 4.94
N THR A 142 1.52 -13.59 4.34
CA THR A 142 2.98 -13.41 4.32
C THR A 142 3.41 -12.23 3.46
N ILE A 143 2.82 -12.05 2.27
CA ILE A 143 3.05 -10.87 1.42
C ILE A 143 2.53 -9.61 2.14
N GLY A 144 1.27 -9.64 2.57
CA GLY A 144 0.59 -8.52 3.19
C GLY A 144 1.28 -8.04 4.46
N GLY A 145 1.84 -8.94 5.27
CA GLY A 145 2.57 -8.59 6.50
C GLY A 145 3.76 -7.66 6.27
N ARG A 146 4.29 -7.60 5.04
CA ARG A 146 5.40 -6.72 4.65
C ARG A 146 4.96 -5.39 4.05
N VAL A 147 3.72 -5.29 3.57
CA VAL A 147 3.16 -4.06 3.02
C VAL A 147 2.76 -3.12 4.17
N MET A 148 3.34 -1.93 4.19
CA MET A 148 3.06 -0.93 5.23
C MET A 148 1.57 -0.59 5.27
N GLY A 149 0.97 -0.66 6.46
CA GLY A 149 -0.42 -0.27 6.71
C GLY A 149 -1.46 -1.35 6.40
N SER A 150 -1.05 -2.52 5.90
CA SER A 150 -1.97 -3.63 5.66
C SER A 150 -2.55 -4.18 6.98
N ALA A 151 -3.69 -4.86 6.90
CA ALA A 151 -4.28 -5.52 8.07
C ALA A 151 -3.30 -6.52 8.73
N TYR A 152 -2.49 -7.20 7.92
CA TYR A 152 -1.50 -8.16 8.39
C TYR A 152 -0.29 -7.47 9.04
N SER A 153 0.20 -6.36 8.49
CA SER A 153 1.30 -5.60 9.08
C SER A 153 0.89 -5.00 10.43
N ARG A 154 -0.33 -4.47 10.53
CA ARG A 154 -0.89 -3.98 11.80
C ARG A 154 -1.03 -5.09 12.84
N THR A 155 -1.47 -6.28 12.42
CA THR A 155 -1.57 -7.44 13.31
C THR A 155 -0.20 -7.85 13.84
N ALA A 156 0.81 -7.90 12.97
CA ALA A 156 2.20 -8.20 13.37
C ALA A 156 2.77 -7.14 14.33
N LEU A 157 2.51 -5.86 14.07
CA LEU A 157 2.90 -4.76 14.96
C LEU A 157 2.22 -4.87 16.33
N ARG A 158 0.93 -5.20 16.37
CA ARG A 158 0.19 -5.43 17.63
C ARG A 158 0.82 -6.55 18.44
N THR A 159 1.15 -7.69 17.82
CA THR A 159 1.87 -8.78 18.49
C THR A 159 3.21 -8.30 19.05
N ARG A 160 3.95 -7.48 18.30
CA ARG A 160 5.22 -6.91 18.79
C ARG A 160 5.03 -5.97 19.98
N ILE A 161 3.99 -5.14 19.97
CA ILE A 161 3.63 -4.27 21.09
C ILE A 161 3.32 -5.11 22.34
N HIS A 162 2.54 -6.18 22.22
CA HIS A 162 2.27 -7.07 23.35
C HIS A 162 3.54 -7.73 23.90
N ALA A 163 4.44 -8.19 23.03
CA ALA A 163 5.73 -8.75 23.46
C ALA A 163 6.60 -7.71 24.20
N LEU A 164 6.59 -6.46 23.73
CA LEU A 164 7.27 -5.35 24.41
C LEU A 164 6.65 -5.06 25.78
N ILE A 165 5.32 -5.02 25.88
CA ILE A 165 4.63 -4.84 27.17
C ILE A 165 4.98 -5.95 28.15
N TYR A 166 5.03 -7.20 27.68
CA TYR A 166 5.40 -8.34 28.51
C TYR A 166 6.84 -8.22 29.03
N ASN A 167 7.78 -7.77 28.20
CA ASN A 167 9.20 -7.72 28.54
C ASN A 167 9.63 -6.43 29.26
N GLN A 168 9.03 -5.29 28.94
CA GLN A 168 9.44 -3.96 29.42
C GLN A 168 8.41 -3.28 30.31
N GLY A 169 7.25 -3.92 30.53
CA GLY A 169 6.13 -3.32 31.24
C GLY A 169 5.26 -2.43 30.36
N LEU A 170 4.18 -1.92 30.93
CA LEU A 170 3.23 -1.05 30.23
C LEU A 170 3.88 0.31 29.90
N PRO A 171 3.70 0.85 28.69
CA PRO A 171 4.13 2.20 28.38
C PRO A 171 3.31 3.21 29.19
N SER A 172 3.97 4.17 29.83
CA SER A 172 3.30 5.33 30.41
C SER A 172 2.88 6.30 29.30
N ILE A 173 1.59 6.38 29.00
CA ILE A 173 1.04 7.33 28.03
C ILE A 173 0.51 8.53 28.80
N PHE A 174 1.18 9.69 28.66
CA PHE A 174 0.66 10.96 29.13
C PHE A 174 -0.12 11.63 27.99
N LEU A 175 -1.44 11.74 28.14
CA LEU A 175 -2.31 12.38 27.17
C LEU A 175 -2.99 13.59 27.83
N THR A 176 -2.62 14.80 27.39
CA THR A 176 -3.32 16.03 27.78
C THR A 176 -4.35 16.35 26.70
N LEU A 177 -5.62 16.07 26.99
CA LEU A 177 -6.73 16.53 26.16
C LEU A 177 -7.12 17.93 26.64
N ASN A 178 -6.95 18.93 25.79
CA ASN A 178 -7.47 20.28 26.02
C ASN A 178 -8.62 20.55 25.03
N PRO A 179 -9.84 20.04 25.30
CA PRO A 179 -10.99 20.34 24.46
C PRO A 179 -11.30 21.84 24.50
N ALA A 180 -11.66 22.42 23.36
CA ALA A 180 -12.14 23.80 23.32
C ALA A 180 -13.52 23.90 23.97
N ASP A 181 -13.69 24.88 24.87
CA ASP A 181 -14.90 25.10 25.68
C ASP A 181 -16.18 25.27 24.84
N ILE A 182 -16.08 25.97 23.70
CA ILE A 182 -17.27 26.42 22.94
C ILE A 182 -17.66 25.44 21.81
N HIS A 183 -16.77 24.53 21.42
CA HIS A 183 -16.95 23.72 20.19
C HIS A 183 -16.68 22.22 20.38
N SER A 184 -16.39 21.76 21.60
CA SER A 184 -16.14 20.33 21.84
C SER A 184 -17.42 19.61 22.29
N PRO A 185 -17.87 18.56 21.56
CA PRO A 185 -18.97 17.70 22.00
C PRO A 185 -18.73 17.00 23.35
N ALA A 186 -17.48 16.91 23.79
CA ALA A 186 -17.10 16.26 25.05
C ALA A 186 -17.22 17.18 26.29
N ALA A 187 -17.53 18.47 26.11
CA ALA A 187 -17.74 19.42 27.22
C ALA A 187 -19.22 19.50 27.66
N TYR A 188 -20.15 18.90 26.90
CA TYR A 188 -21.58 18.85 27.18
C TYR A 188 -22.01 17.45 27.62
N THR A 189 -21.59 17.01 28.81
CA THR A 189 -22.17 15.86 29.53
C THR A 189 -22.20 16.13 31.02
#